data_AF-A0A066RSE3-F1
#
_entry.id   AF-A0A066RSE3-F1
#
_cell.length_a   1.000
_cell.length_b   1.000
_cell.length_c   1.000
_cell.angle_alpha   90.00
_cell.angle_beta   90.00
_cell.angle_gamma   90.00
#
_symmetry.space_group_name_H-M   'P 1'
#
loop_
_entity.id
_entity.type
_entity.pdbx_description
1 polymer ?
#
loop_
_entity_poly.entity_id
_entity_poly.type
_entity_poly.pdbx_seq_one_letter_code
_entity_poly.pdbx_strand_id
1 'polypeptide(L)'
;MSPKTEVRVSVDSEFLSTLQKRLNVSKSTDLTRLALTLLDWASEEVSHDRTILSATKQGKDVHRLVMTELSNIKKAKEEKPTREPNAG
;
A
#
# COMPACT_ATOMS: atom_id res chain seq x y z
N MET A 1 16.99 -18.33 7.96
CA MET A 1 15.60 -18.35 7.45
C MET A 1 14.76 -17.48 8.36
N SER A 2 14.02 -16.52 7.82
CA SER A 2 13.10 -15.69 8.61
C SER A 2 11.93 -16.54 9.12
N PRO A 3 11.43 -16.32 10.35
CA PRO A 3 10.30 -17.06 10.89
C PRO A 3 9.04 -16.83 10.04
N LYS A 4 8.25 -17.89 9.83
CA LYS A 4 6.96 -17.80 9.14
C LYS A 4 5.86 -17.50 10.17
N THR A 5 4.95 -16.60 9.82
CA THR A 5 3.75 -16.29 10.61
C THR A 5 2.52 -16.80 9.86
N GLU A 6 1.64 -17.53 10.55
CA GLU A 6 0.35 -17.97 10.00
C GLU A 6 -0.75 -16.99 10.43
N VAL A 7 -1.60 -16.57 9.48
CA VAL A 7 -2.77 -15.73 9.74
C VAL A 7 -4.01 -16.45 9.24
N ARG A 8 -5.02 -16.57 10.10
CA ARG A 8 -6.34 -17.13 9.75
C ARG A 8 -7.37 -16.02 9.77
N VAL A 9 -8.08 -15.86 8.66
CA VAL A 9 -9.14 -14.88 8.50
C VAL A 9 -10.36 -15.53 7.87
N SER A 10 -11.53 -15.19 8.39
CA SER A 10 -12.81 -15.54 7.78
C SER A 10 -13.27 -14.37 6.92
N VAL A 11 -13.61 -14.65 5.67
CA VAL A 11 -14.06 -13.65 4.70
C VAL A 11 -15.33 -14.18 4.06
N ASP A 12 -16.27 -13.28 3.77
CA ASP A 12 -17.47 -13.59 3.01
C ASP A 12 -17.11 -14.21 1.65
N SER A 13 -17.72 -15.35 1.34
CA SER A 13 -17.36 -16.16 0.16
C SER A 13 -17.81 -15.52 -1.14
N GLU A 14 -18.92 -14.78 -1.15
CA GLU A 14 -19.44 -14.08 -2.32
C GLU A 14 -18.54 -12.89 -2.68
N PHE A 15 -18.15 -12.12 -1.66
CA PHE A 15 -17.17 -11.05 -1.79
C PHE A 15 -15.85 -11.59 -2.37
N LEU A 16 -15.31 -12.66 -1.77
CA LEU A 16 -14.05 -13.25 -2.19
C LEU A 16 -14.12 -13.73 -3.65
N SER A 17 -15.20 -14.44 -4.01
CA SER A 17 -15.42 -14.92 -5.38
C SER A 17 -15.55 -13.78 -6.38
N THR A 18 -16.26 -12.71 -6.01
CA THR A 18 -16.44 -11.52 -6.85
C THR A 18 -15.11 -10.82 -7.10
N LEU A 19 -14.29 -10.68 -6.06
CA LEU A 19 -12.98 -10.04 -6.17
C LEU A 19 -12.00 -10.88 -7.01
N GLN A 20 -12.00 -12.20 -6.81
CA GLN A 20 -11.22 -13.15 -7.62
C GLN A 20 -11.57 -13.05 -9.11
N LYS A 21 -12.86 -13.00 -9.45
CA LYS A 21 -13.32 -12.84 -10.83
C LYS A 21 -12.89 -11.49 -11.42
N ARG A 22 -13.05 -10.39 -10.68
CA ARG A 22 -12.68 -9.05 -11.14
C ARG A 22 -11.18 -8.93 -11.43
N LEU A 23 -10.36 -9.57 -10.62
CA LEU A 23 -8.89 -9.51 -10.74
C LEU A 23 -8.32 -10.66 -11.59
N ASN A 24 -9.16 -11.58 -12.08
CA ASN A 24 -8.75 -12.78 -12.79
C ASN A 24 -7.73 -13.63 -12.00
N VAL A 25 -7.98 -13.81 -10.70
CA VAL A 25 -7.13 -14.59 -9.77
C VAL A 25 -7.90 -15.82 -9.30
N SER A 26 -7.31 -17.00 -9.45
CA SER A 26 -7.99 -18.28 -9.15
C SER A 26 -7.77 -18.78 -7.72
N LYS A 27 -6.69 -18.38 -7.05
CA LYS A 27 -6.34 -18.86 -5.70
C LYS A 27 -6.46 -17.74 -4.66
N SER A 28 -7.14 -18.02 -3.55
CA SER A 28 -7.31 -17.07 -2.46
C SER A 28 -5.99 -16.64 -1.84
N THR A 29 -5.01 -17.54 -1.78
CA THR A 29 -3.65 -17.22 -1.30
C THR A 29 -2.95 -16.18 -2.16
N ASP A 30 -3.15 -16.23 -3.47
CA ASP A 30 -2.54 -15.28 -4.41
C ASP A 30 -3.22 -13.92 -4.28
N LEU A 31 -4.54 -13.92 -4.10
CA LEU A 31 -5.30 -12.70 -3.80
C LEU A 31 -4.85 -12.05 -2.48
N THR A 32 -4.68 -12.84 -1.42
CA THR A 32 -4.15 -12.33 -0.14
C THR A 32 -2.74 -11.77 -0.29
N ARG A 33 -1.86 -12.46 -1.05
CA ARG A 33 -0.51 -11.96 -1.32
C ARG A 33 -0.55 -10.62 -2.04
N LEU A 34 -1.39 -10.49 -3.08
CA LEU A 34 -1.57 -9.23 -3.82
C LEU A 34 -2.06 -8.10 -2.91
N ALA A 35 -3.04 -8.36 -2.06
CA ALA A 35 -3.56 -7.37 -1.11
C ALA A 35 -2.47 -6.91 -0.13
N LEU A 36 -1.67 -7.83 0.41
CA LEU A 36 -0.56 -7.52 1.30
C LEU A 36 0.53 -6.71 0.59
N THR A 37 0.89 -7.08 -0.64
CA THR A 37 1.86 -6.32 -1.44
C THR A 37 1.36 -4.91 -1.75
N LEU A 38 0.07 -4.74 -2.07
CA LEU A 38 -0.50 -3.41 -2.30
C LEU A 38 -0.47 -2.54 -1.05
N LEU A 39 -0.79 -3.13 0.11
CA LEU A 39 -0.78 -2.43 1.39
C LEU A 39 0.64 -2.04 1.83
N ASP A 40 1.61 -2.92 1.60
CA ASP A 40 3.04 -2.66 1.84
C ASP A 40 3.51 -1.45 1.03
N TRP A 41 3.29 -1.48 -0.29
CA TRP A 41 3.58 -0.33 -1.17
C TRP A 41 2.88 0.95 -0.71
N ALA A 42 1.58 0.89 -0.39
CA ALA A 42 0.83 2.06 0.04
C ALA A 42 1.39 2.64 1.35
N SER A 43 1.85 1.78 2.26
CA SER A 43 2.48 2.20 3.52
C SER A 43 3.82 2.90 3.29
N GLU A 44 4.58 2.43 2.30
CA GLU A 44 5.86 3.03 1.91
C GLU A 44 5.64 4.41 1.26
N GLU A 45 4.67 4.56 0.36
CA GLU A 45 4.37 5.86 -0.23
C GLU A 45 4.02 6.90 0.83
N VAL A 46 3.18 6.51 1.80
CA VAL A 46 2.76 7.41 2.89
C VAL A 46 3.90 7.71 3.87
N SER A 47 4.80 6.76 4.14
CA SER A 47 5.96 7.00 5.01
C SER A 47 6.92 8.04 4.42
N HIS A 48 6.93 8.18 3.09
CA HIS A 48 7.64 9.20 2.32
C HIS A 48 6.81 10.48 2.09
N ASP A 49 5.76 10.72 2.88
CA ASP A 49 4.88 11.90 2.80
C ASP A 49 4.13 12.06 1.45
N ARG A 50 3.96 10.97 0.69
CA ARG A 50 3.22 10.98 -0.58
C ARG A 50 1.73 10.72 -0.36
N THR A 51 0.91 11.30 -1.25
CA THR A 51 -0.54 11.08 -1.27
C THR A 51 -0.91 10.14 -2.40
N ILE A 52 -1.67 9.08 -2.09
CA ILE A 52 -2.18 8.14 -3.08
C ILE A 52 -3.53 8.65 -3.59
N LEU A 53 -3.62 8.82 -4.91
CA LEU A 53 -4.80 9.34 -5.61
C LEU A 53 -5.28 8.33 -6.63
N SER A 54 -6.60 8.19 -6.75
CA SER A 54 -7.26 7.58 -7.91
C SER A 54 -7.87 8.67 -8.77
N ALA A 55 -7.71 8.57 -10.08
CA ALA A 55 -8.32 9.46 -11.04
C ALA A 55 -8.72 8.68 -12.28
N THR A 56 -9.55 9.27 -13.13
CA THR A 56 -9.77 8.77 -14.49
C THR A 56 -8.45 8.75 -15.28
N LYS A 57 -8.42 8.02 -16.40
CA LYS A 57 -7.24 7.94 -17.28
C LYS A 57 -6.80 9.31 -17.82
N GLN A 58 -7.70 10.28 -17.87
CA GLN A 58 -7.45 11.66 -18.30
C GLN A 58 -7.01 12.58 -17.15
N GLY A 59 -6.81 12.03 -15.94
CA GLY A 59 -6.43 12.81 -14.74
C GLY A 59 -7.57 13.64 -14.14
N LYS A 60 -8.82 13.36 -14.51
CA LYS A 60 -10.02 14.02 -13.96
C LYS A 60 -10.65 13.17 -12.85
N ASP A 61 -11.55 13.78 -12.08
CA ASP A 61 -12.30 13.13 -11.00
C ASP A 61 -11.37 12.48 -9.96
N VAL A 62 -10.59 13.34 -9.31
CA VAL A 62 -9.51 12.92 -8.42
C VAL A 62 -10.10 12.62 -7.04
N HIS A 63 -9.93 11.39 -6.58
CA HIS A 63 -10.24 10.95 -5.24
C HIS A 63 -8.98 10.53 -4.51
N ARG A 64 -8.90 10.84 -3.22
CA ARG A 64 -7.81 10.38 -2.35
C ARG A 64 -8.16 9.01 -1.77
N LEU A 65 -7.18 8.10 -1.76
CA LEU A 65 -7.30 6.88 -0.96
C LEU A 65 -7.21 7.26 0.53
N VAL A 66 -8.28 6.95 1.28
CA VAL A 66 -8.35 7.20 2.72
C VAL A 66 -8.42 5.87 3.46
N MET A 67 -7.41 5.61 4.28
CA MET A 67 -7.36 4.48 5.21
C MET A 67 -6.80 4.98 6.55
N THR A 68 -7.45 4.61 7.64
CA THR A 68 -7.06 5.05 8.99
C THR A 68 -5.67 4.51 9.35
N GLU A 69 -5.39 3.27 8.96
CA GLU A 69 -4.15 2.56 9.25
C GLU A 69 -2.94 3.25 8.61
N LEU A 70 -3.11 3.75 7.37
CA LEU A 70 -2.05 4.51 6.68
C LEU A 70 -1.79 5.86 7.35
N SER A 71 -2.82 6.47 7.95
CA SER A 71 -2.69 7.77 8.63
C SER A 71 -1.90 7.70 9.94
N ASN A 72 -1.72 6.49 10.49
CA ASN A 72 -0.99 6.27 11.74
C ASN A 72 0.53 6.13 11.53
N ILE A 73 1.01 6.12 10.28
CA ILE A 73 2.42 5.94 9.96
C ILE A 73 3.21 7.18 10.39
N LYS A 74 4.22 6.98 11.25
CA LYS A 74 5.16 8.04 11.62
C LYS A 74 6.01 8.38 10.39
N LYS A 75 5.95 9.64 9.96
CA LYS A 75 6.72 10.13 8.81
C LYS A 75 8.21 9.90 9.00
N ALA A 76 8.89 9.40 7.97
CA ALA A 76 10.34 9.32 7.97
C ALA A 76 10.89 10.75 8.16
N LYS A 77 11.76 10.96 9.16
CA LYS A 77 12.44 12.24 9.31
C LYS A 77 13.29 12.48 8.07
N GLU A 78 13.10 13.61 7.40
CA GLU A 78 13.99 14.09 6.35
C GLU A 78 15.44 14.06 6.87
N GLU A 79 16.27 13.17 6.33
CA GLU A 79 17.72 13.31 6.45
C GLU A 79 18.10 14.58 5.69
N LYS A 80 18.32 15.68 6.43
CA LYS A 80 18.88 16.89 5.86
C LYS A 80 20.19 16.53 5.15
N PRO A 81 20.37 16.85 3.85
CA PRO A 81 21.65 16.67 3.21
C PRO A 81 22.66 17.61 3.88
N THR A 82 23.65 17.01 4.54
CA THR A 82 24.83 17.72 5.05
C THR A 82 25.57 18.30 3.84
N ARG A 83 25.29 19.57 3.51
CA ARG A 83 26.15 20.33 2.60
C ARG A 83 27.38 20.73 3.41
N GLU A 84 28.47 19.98 3.25
CA GLU A 84 29.78 20.45 3.69
C GLU A 84 30.12 21.77 2.96
N PRO A 85 30.52 22.83 3.66
CA PRO A 85 31.02 24.02 3.01
C PRO A 85 32.41 23.72 2.44
N ASN A 86 32.51 23.75 1.11
CA ASN A 86 33.79 23.71 0.42
C ASN A 86 34.56 24.99 0.80
N ALA A 87 35.61 24.84 1.62
CA ALA A 87 36.51 25.94 1.98
C ALA A 87 37.33 26.32 0.74
N GLY A 88 37.29 27.60 0.38
CA GLY A 88 38.12 28.20 -0.66
C GLY A 88 39.55 28.46 -0.22
#